data_AF-A0A954HII3-F1
#
_entry.id   AF-A0A954HII3-F1
#
_cell.length_a   1.000
_cell.length_b   1.000
_cell.length_c   1.000
_cell.angle_alpha   90.00
_cell.angle_beta   90.00
_cell.angle_gamma   90.00
#
_symmetry.space_group_name_H-M   'P 1'
#
loop_
_entity.id
_entity.type
_entity.pdbx_description
1 polymer ?
#
loop_
_entity_poly.entity_id
_entity_poly.type
_entity_poly.pdbx_seq_one_letter_code
_entity_poly.pdbx_strand_id
1 'polypeptide(L)'
;MCVDFAWKEWEQGEKKWAIRNVKLRMSRKLIFVAGLLATLASDWLFPTEVGAHLGKMQGAYDREMSKFRTLLFSFLSPAEIVATACINAQLDDLAVDLFTHYDQFLEMIGTVSTRKHLEELKQEDHAEDDTFQEFRQNSHRFQGVLESMFFDPVSPFSARTRKYGLF
;
A
#
# COMPACT_ATOMS: atom_id res chain seq x y z
N MET A 1 -5.33 12.12 2.96
CA MET A 1 -4.13 11.84 3.78
C MET A 1 -3.13 12.99 3.82
N CYS A 2 -2.90 13.73 2.72
CA CYS A 2 -1.93 14.83 2.71
C CYS A 2 -2.31 16.05 3.59
N VAL A 3 -3.60 16.31 3.76
CA VAL A 3 -4.08 17.45 4.60
C VAL A 3 -3.70 17.26 6.08
N ASP A 4 -3.77 16.04 6.61
CA ASP A 4 -3.37 15.73 7.99
C ASP A 4 -1.85 15.82 8.19
N PHE A 5 -1.06 15.47 7.18
CA PHE A 5 0.40 15.61 7.23
C PHE A 5 0.82 17.08 7.27
N ALA A 6 0.31 17.89 6.33
CA ALA A 6 0.61 19.33 6.28
C ALA A 6 0.10 20.08 7.53
N TRP A 7 -1.08 19.71 8.03
CA TRP A 7 -1.62 20.26 9.28
C TRP A 7 -0.73 19.94 10.49
N LYS A 8 -0.20 18.71 10.58
CA LYS A 8 0.69 18.28 11.66
C LYS A 8 2.09 18.89 11.60
N GLU A 9 2.58 19.22 10.41
CA GLU A 9 3.81 20.03 10.24
C GLU A 9 3.59 21.44 10.76
N TRP A 10 2.42 22.02 10.47
CA TRP A 10 2.06 23.37 10.93
C TRP A 10 1.88 23.44 12.46
N GLU A 11 1.21 22.45 13.06
CA GLU A 11 0.86 22.46 14.50
C GLU A 11 2.01 22.04 15.43
N GLN A 12 2.90 21.13 14.99
CA GLN A 12 3.94 20.55 15.85
C GLN A 12 5.37 20.94 15.45
N GLY A 13 5.52 21.79 14.43
CA GLY A 13 6.81 22.14 13.84
C GLY A 13 7.53 20.93 13.23
N GLU A 14 8.86 21.02 13.10
CA GLU A 14 9.71 19.97 12.51
C GLU A 14 9.79 18.67 13.34
N LYS A 15 9.16 18.61 14.53
CA LYS A 15 9.20 17.43 15.39
C LYS A 15 8.55 16.23 14.72
N LYS A 16 9.23 15.07 14.80
CA LYS A 16 8.75 13.81 14.23
C LYS A 16 8.56 13.84 12.71
N TRP A 17 9.13 14.82 12.01
CA TRP A 17 9.04 14.91 10.55
C TRP A 17 9.56 13.63 9.88
N ALA A 18 10.76 13.19 10.25
CA ALA A 18 11.40 12.04 9.62
C ALA A 18 10.61 10.74 9.82
N ILE A 19 10.22 10.41 11.06
CA ILE A 19 9.42 9.20 11.33
C ILE A 19 8.05 9.22 10.62
N ARG A 20 7.43 10.39 10.46
CA ARG A 20 6.16 10.51 9.71
C ARG A 20 6.39 10.30 8.22
N ASN A 21 7.45 10.88 7.66
CA ASN A 21 7.82 10.72 6.26
C ASN A 21 8.00 9.24 5.89
N VAL A 22 8.81 8.53 6.69
CA VAL A 22 9.06 7.09 6.52
C VAL A 22 7.75 6.30 6.58
N LYS A 23 6.92 6.51 7.61
CA LYS A 23 5.62 5.82 7.74
C LYS A 23 4.65 6.14 6.61
N LEU A 24 4.71 7.35 6.06
CA LEU A 24 3.86 7.77 4.95
C LEU A 24 4.25 7.04 3.66
N ARG A 25 5.55 6.89 3.40
CA ARG A 25 6.08 6.19 2.23
C ARG A 25 5.93 4.66 2.29
N MET A 26 5.85 4.09 3.50
CA MET A 26 5.72 2.65 3.74
C MET A 26 4.30 2.29 4.19
N SER A 27 4.02 2.23 5.50
CA SER A 27 2.74 1.74 6.05
C SER A 27 1.49 2.42 5.49
N ARG A 28 1.49 3.76 5.35
CA ARG A 28 0.32 4.47 4.79
C ARG A 28 0.15 4.20 3.30
N LYS A 29 1.24 3.99 2.57
CA LYS A 29 1.21 3.58 1.17
C LYS A 29 0.66 2.16 1.04
N LEU A 30 1.05 1.22 1.90
CA LEU A 30 0.47 -0.13 1.91
C LEU A 30 -1.04 -0.11 2.18
N ILE A 31 -1.49 0.68 3.16
CA ILE A 31 -2.94 0.86 3.45
C ILE A 31 -3.66 1.44 2.23
N PHE A 32 -3.07 2.45 1.58
CA PHE A 32 -3.63 3.03 0.36
C PHE A 32 -3.76 1.99 -0.76
N VAL A 33 -2.69 1.21 -1.01
CA VAL A 33 -2.67 0.14 -2.02
C VAL A 33 -3.72 -0.93 -1.71
N ALA A 34 -3.86 -1.35 -0.45
CA ALA A 34 -4.89 -2.30 -0.04
C ALA A 34 -6.31 -1.77 -0.34
N GLY A 35 -6.58 -0.50 -0.02
CA GLY A 35 -7.86 0.14 -0.36
C GLY A 35 -8.09 0.27 -1.88
N LEU A 36 -7.02 0.55 -2.63
CA LEU A 36 -7.07 0.58 -4.10
C LEU A 36 -7.40 -0.80 -4.67
N LEU A 37 -6.78 -1.87 -4.17
CA LEU A 37 -7.07 -3.23 -4.59
C LEU A 37 -8.47 -3.67 -4.20
N ALA A 38 -8.97 -3.28 -3.04
CA ALA A 38 -10.35 -3.55 -2.65
C ALA A 38 -11.38 -2.98 -3.64
N THR A 39 -11.04 -1.89 -4.34
CA THR A 39 -11.92 -1.26 -5.34
C THR A 39 -11.63 -1.73 -6.77
N LEU A 40 -10.36 -1.74 -7.20
CA LEU A 40 -9.97 -2.11 -8.57
C LEU A 40 -9.94 -3.62 -8.79
N ALA A 41 -9.64 -4.40 -7.76
CA ALA A 41 -9.34 -5.83 -7.85
C ALA A 41 -10.30 -6.70 -7.02
N SER A 42 -11.49 -6.19 -6.71
CA SER A 42 -12.52 -6.89 -5.94
C SER A 42 -12.85 -8.29 -6.48
N ASP A 43 -12.80 -8.49 -7.80
CA ASP A 43 -13.02 -9.78 -8.46
C ASP A 43 -11.89 -10.78 -8.19
N TRP A 44 -10.62 -10.32 -8.20
CA TRP A 44 -9.46 -11.16 -7.91
C TRP A 44 -9.30 -11.45 -6.42
N LEU A 45 -9.88 -10.64 -5.53
CA LEU A 45 -9.78 -10.87 -4.09
C LEU A 45 -10.76 -11.95 -3.60
N PHE A 46 -11.83 -12.20 -4.34
CA PHE A 46 -12.71 -13.34 -4.10
C PHE A 46 -13.08 -14.01 -5.43
N PRO A 47 -12.14 -14.78 -6.02
CA PRO A 47 -12.41 -15.56 -7.22
C PRO A 47 -13.41 -16.62 -6.82
N THR A 48 -14.66 -16.42 -7.21
CA THR A 48 -15.73 -17.39 -7.01
C THR A 48 -16.24 -17.78 -8.37
N GLU A 49 -16.58 -19.07 -8.54
CA GLU A 49 -17.43 -19.51 -9.66
C GLU A 49 -18.72 -18.68 -9.75
N VAL A 50 -19.16 -18.16 -8.60
CA VAL A 50 -20.22 -17.17 -8.44
C VAL A 50 -19.93 -15.86 -9.20
N GLY A 51 -18.71 -15.33 -9.24
CA GLY A 51 -18.37 -14.14 -10.05
C GLY A 51 -18.54 -14.37 -11.56
N ALA A 52 -18.23 -15.56 -12.05
CA ALA A 52 -18.44 -15.95 -13.45
C ALA A 52 -19.92 -16.15 -13.82
N HIS A 53 -20.75 -16.59 -12.86
CA HIS A 53 -22.21 -16.67 -13.00
C HIS A 53 -22.90 -15.30 -12.79
N LEU A 54 -22.36 -14.43 -11.94
CA LEU A 54 -22.91 -13.12 -11.59
C LEU A 54 -22.61 -12.04 -12.64
N GLY A 55 -21.53 -12.14 -13.40
CA GLY A 55 -21.30 -11.28 -14.58
C GLY A 55 -22.44 -11.34 -15.62
N LYS A 56 -23.34 -12.33 -15.50
CA LYS A 56 -24.56 -12.49 -16.31
C LYS A 56 -25.84 -12.00 -15.62
N MET A 57 -25.82 -11.69 -14.32
CA MET A 57 -26.97 -11.18 -13.55
C MET A 57 -26.78 -9.70 -13.22
N GLN A 58 -27.10 -8.83 -14.18
CA GLN A 58 -27.09 -7.38 -13.95
C GLN A 58 -28.13 -6.97 -12.89
N GLY A 59 -27.71 -6.23 -11.85
CA GLY A 59 -28.63 -5.53 -10.93
C GLY A 59 -28.24 -5.60 -9.44
N ALA A 60 -29.25 -5.73 -8.57
CA ALA A 60 -29.14 -5.62 -7.11
C ALA A 60 -28.16 -6.63 -6.45
N TYR A 61 -27.89 -7.76 -7.11
CA TYR A 61 -26.92 -8.77 -6.66
C TYR A 61 -25.47 -8.27 -6.67
N ASP A 62 -25.07 -7.47 -7.66
CA ASP A 62 -23.74 -6.86 -7.69
C ASP A 62 -23.52 -5.92 -6.50
N ARG A 63 -24.59 -5.24 -6.06
CA ARG A 63 -24.55 -4.32 -4.92
C ARG A 63 -24.40 -5.05 -3.59
N GLU A 64 -25.14 -6.14 -3.37
CA GLU A 64 -25.02 -6.94 -2.14
C GLU A 64 -23.71 -7.73 -2.09
N MET A 65 -23.21 -8.23 -3.23
CA MET A 65 -21.90 -8.87 -3.31
C MET A 65 -20.76 -7.89 -3.11
N SER A 66 -20.87 -6.65 -3.61
CA SER A 66 -19.92 -5.59 -3.32
C SER A 66 -19.87 -5.27 -1.81
N LYS A 67 -21.03 -5.20 -1.14
CA LYS A 67 -21.10 -5.06 0.32
C LYS A 67 -20.47 -6.23 1.06
N PHE A 68 -20.77 -7.46 0.64
CA PHE A 68 -20.21 -8.68 1.25
C PHE A 68 -18.69 -8.74 1.10
N ARG A 69 -18.16 -8.43 -0.09
CA ARG A 69 -16.71 -8.31 -0.34
C ARG A 69 -16.07 -7.21 0.52
N THR A 70 -16.74 -6.06 0.66
CA THR A 70 -16.32 -4.97 1.56
C THR A 70 -16.30 -5.38 3.04
N LEU A 71 -17.29 -6.15 3.48
CA LEU A 71 -17.32 -6.72 4.83
C LEU A 71 -16.19 -7.73 5.05
N LEU A 72 -15.92 -8.60 4.08
CA LEU A 72 -14.79 -9.54 4.16
C LEU A 72 -13.44 -8.81 4.20
N PHE A 73 -13.28 -7.72 3.45
CA PHE A 73 -12.10 -6.85 3.56
C PHE A 73 -11.91 -6.25 4.95
N SER A 74 -12.98 -6.06 5.72
CA SER A 74 -12.88 -5.49 7.07
C SER A 74 -12.21 -6.44 8.07
N PHE A 75 -12.08 -7.73 7.73
CA PHE A 75 -11.40 -8.73 8.55
C PHE A 75 -9.96 -8.99 8.13
N LEU A 76 -9.52 -8.44 6.98
CA LEU A 76 -8.16 -8.61 6.48
C LEU A 76 -7.32 -7.38 6.81
N SER A 77 -6.09 -7.62 7.26
CA SER A 77 -5.08 -6.58 7.32
C SER A 77 -4.71 -6.09 5.91
N PRO A 78 -4.19 -4.86 5.78
CA PRO A 78 -3.71 -4.35 4.49
C PRO A 78 -2.69 -5.28 3.82
N ALA A 79 -1.81 -5.92 4.60
CA ALA A 79 -0.84 -6.88 4.07
C ALA A 79 -1.53 -8.11 3.49
N GLU A 80 -2.52 -8.68 4.17
CA GLU A 80 -3.27 -9.85 3.68
C GLU A 80 -4.05 -9.52 2.40
N ILE A 81 -4.61 -8.32 2.30
CA ILE A 81 -5.29 -7.87 1.07
C ILE A 81 -4.31 -7.84 -0.11
N VAL A 82 -3.14 -7.22 0.07
CA VAL A 82 -2.15 -7.14 -1.00
C VAL A 82 -1.62 -8.53 -1.37
N ALA A 83 -1.29 -9.36 -0.39
CA ALA A 83 -0.82 -10.72 -0.62
C ALA A 83 -1.85 -11.56 -1.40
N THR A 84 -3.12 -11.51 -0.97
CA THR A 84 -4.22 -12.23 -1.64
C THR A 84 -4.39 -11.77 -3.09
N ALA A 85 -4.31 -10.46 -3.33
CA ALA A 85 -4.39 -9.92 -4.68
C ALA A 85 -3.25 -10.43 -5.56
N CYS A 86 -2.00 -10.43 -5.07
CA CYS A 86 -0.86 -10.92 -5.83
C CYS A 86 -0.95 -12.41 -6.13
N ILE A 87 -1.32 -13.24 -5.15
CA ILE A 87 -1.48 -14.69 -5.34
C ILE A 87 -2.53 -14.98 -6.41
N ASN A 88 -3.70 -14.35 -6.32
CA ASN A 88 -4.79 -14.57 -7.29
C ASN A 88 -4.50 -13.97 -8.67
N ALA A 89 -3.59 -13.00 -8.74
CA ALA A 89 -3.08 -12.42 -9.96
C ALA A 89 -1.84 -13.15 -10.53
N GLN A 90 -1.35 -14.20 -9.86
CA GLN A 90 -0.14 -14.94 -10.23
C GLN A 90 1.11 -14.04 -10.31
N LEU A 91 1.25 -13.13 -9.35
CA LEU A 91 2.37 -12.19 -9.23
C LEU A 91 3.27 -12.56 -8.05
N ASP A 92 3.65 -13.83 -7.93
CA ASP A 92 4.36 -14.38 -6.77
C ASP A 92 5.72 -13.70 -6.55
N ASP A 93 6.54 -13.59 -7.60
CA ASP A 93 7.87 -12.94 -7.53
C ASP A 93 7.75 -11.47 -7.09
N LEU A 94 6.77 -10.76 -7.65
CA LEU A 94 6.49 -9.37 -7.29
C LEU A 94 6.04 -9.25 -5.83
N ALA A 95 5.23 -10.20 -5.35
CA ALA A 95 4.80 -10.24 -3.94
C ALA A 95 6.00 -10.45 -3.01
N VAL A 96 6.89 -11.38 -3.34
CA VAL A 96 8.12 -11.64 -2.58
C VAL A 96 8.96 -10.37 -2.48
N ASP A 97 9.20 -9.68 -3.59
CA ASP A 97 9.97 -8.43 -3.59
C ASP A 97 9.28 -7.33 -2.77
N LEU A 98 7.96 -7.18 -2.93
CA LEU A 98 7.18 -6.16 -2.21
C LEU A 98 7.26 -6.37 -0.70
N PHE A 99 7.03 -7.60 -0.23
CA PHE A 99 7.04 -7.94 1.18
C PHE A 99 8.45 -7.98 1.76
N THR A 100 9.49 -8.29 0.97
CA THR A 100 10.89 -8.17 1.40
C THR A 100 11.20 -6.73 1.80
N HIS A 101 10.82 -5.74 0.99
CA HIS A 101 11.03 -4.33 1.34
C HIS A 101 10.14 -3.86 2.50
N TYR A 102 8.92 -4.39 2.60
CA TYR A 102 8.06 -4.05 3.74
C TYR A 102 8.58 -4.63 5.06
N ASP A 103 9.07 -5.86 5.05
CA ASP A 103 9.65 -6.54 6.21
C ASP A 103 10.94 -5.85 6.68
N GLN A 104 11.83 -5.49 5.74
CA GLN A 104 13.01 -4.64 6.04
C GLN A 104 12.60 -3.33 6.73
N PHE A 105 11.50 -2.71 6.29
CA PHE A 105 10.99 -1.51 6.97
C PHE A 105 10.50 -1.81 8.40
N LEU A 106 9.77 -2.91 8.61
CA LEU A 106 9.29 -3.32 9.93
C LEU A 106 10.46 -3.61 10.88
N GLU A 107 11.50 -4.27 10.40
CA GLU A 107 12.73 -4.53 11.14
C GLU A 107 13.41 -3.22 11.57
N MET A 108 13.70 -2.33 10.61
CA MET A 108 14.36 -1.06 10.89
C MET A 108 13.56 -0.19 11.88
N ILE A 109 12.24 -0.07 11.68
CA ILE A 109 11.38 0.77 12.54
C ILE A 109 11.04 0.10 13.88
N GLY A 110 11.23 -1.21 14.00
CA GLY A 110 10.99 -1.96 15.24
C GLY A 110 11.93 -1.53 16.37
N THR A 111 13.13 -1.08 16.02
CA THR A 111 14.19 -0.70 16.97
C THR A 111 13.86 0.62 17.68
N VAL A 112 13.95 0.63 19.02
CA VAL A 112 13.63 1.80 19.85
C VAL A 112 14.57 2.97 19.59
N SER A 113 15.88 2.70 19.45
CA SER A 113 16.88 3.73 19.12
C SER A 113 16.61 4.37 17.77
N THR A 114 16.35 3.57 16.73
CA THR A 114 15.98 4.05 15.39
C THR A 114 14.73 4.91 15.43
N ARG A 115 13.69 4.49 16.16
CA ARG A 115 12.47 5.30 16.32
C ARG A 115 12.73 6.63 16.99
N LYS A 116 13.52 6.64 18.08
CA LYS A 116 13.86 7.87 18.80
C LYS A 116 14.68 8.82 17.92
N HIS A 117 15.68 8.29 17.22
CA HIS A 117 16.49 9.04 16.25
C HIS A 117 15.61 9.72 15.20
N LEU A 118 14.73 8.98 14.54
CA LEU A 118 13.79 9.53 13.54
C LEU A 118 12.72 10.49 14.14
N GLU A 119 12.47 10.44 15.44
CA GLU A 119 11.58 11.41 16.10
C GLU A 119 12.27 12.77 16.33
N GLU A 120 13.59 12.74 16.52
CA GLU A 120 14.44 13.90 16.83
C GLU A 120 15.12 14.49 15.57
N LEU A 121 15.28 13.70 14.50
CA LEU A 121 15.89 14.14 13.24
C LEU A 121 15.09 15.28 12.59
N LYS A 122 15.77 16.39 12.36
CA LYS A 122 15.22 17.58 11.70
C LYS A 122 15.19 17.42 10.19
N GLN A 123 14.36 18.24 9.56
CA GLN A 123 14.23 18.26 8.11
C GLN A 123 15.50 18.78 7.41
N GLU A 124 16.26 19.69 8.01
CA GLU A 124 17.50 20.23 7.43
C GLU A 124 18.61 19.18 7.33
N ASP A 125 18.71 18.28 8.30
CA ASP A 125 19.82 17.32 8.44
C ASP A 125 19.59 16.00 7.68
N HIS A 126 18.37 15.76 7.17
CA HIS A 126 17.97 14.46 6.62
C HIS A 126 18.80 13.99 5.43
N ALA A 127 19.42 14.91 4.68
CA ALA A 127 20.18 14.60 3.48
C ALA A 127 21.48 13.85 3.80
N GLU A 128 22.07 14.11 4.97
CA GLU A 128 23.33 13.53 5.44
C GLU A 128 23.12 12.41 6.46
N ASP A 129 21.87 12.15 6.88
CA ASP A 129 21.55 11.12 7.86
C ASP A 129 21.44 9.72 7.23
N ASP A 130 22.43 8.86 7.50
CA ASP A 130 22.50 7.51 6.94
C ASP A 130 21.26 6.65 7.24
N THR A 131 20.73 6.74 8.47
CA THR A 131 19.53 5.98 8.87
C THR A 131 18.33 6.39 8.03
N PHE A 132 18.09 7.69 7.87
CA PHE A 132 17.01 8.20 7.04
C PHE A 132 17.20 7.86 5.56
N GLN A 133 18.44 7.94 5.06
CA GLN A 133 18.75 7.56 3.68
C GLN A 133 18.48 6.08 3.42
N GLU A 134 18.77 5.19 4.37
CA GLU A 134 18.45 3.77 4.27
C GLU A 134 16.93 3.54 4.14
N PHE A 135 16.12 4.16 5.02
CA PHE A 135 14.66 4.12 4.90
C PHE A 135 14.17 4.67 3.56
N ARG A 136 14.78 5.78 3.10
CA ARG A 136 14.41 6.41 1.83
C ARG A 136 14.69 5.48 0.67
N GLN A 137 15.87 4.87 0.61
CA GLN A 137 16.25 3.92 -0.42
C GLN A 137 15.31 2.70 -0.44
N ASN A 138 15.05 2.10 0.73
CA ASN A 138 14.10 0.99 0.83
C ASN A 138 12.70 1.40 0.35
N SER A 139 12.25 2.61 0.68
CA SER A 139 10.95 3.13 0.23
C SER A 139 10.86 3.35 -1.29
N HIS A 140 11.98 3.70 -1.94
CA HIS A 140 12.05 3.81 -3.39
C HIS A 140 11.96 2.45 -4.06
N ARG A 141 12.62 1.43 -3.50
CA ARG A 141 12.51 0.05 -4.00
C ARG A 141 11.09 -0.49 -3.84
N PHE A 142 10.50 -0.33 -2.66
CA PHE A 142 9.10 -0.66 -2.40
C PHE A 142 8.15 0.04 -3.39
N GLN A 143 8.39 1.32 -3.68
CA GLN A 143 7.62 2.05 -4.69
C GLN A 143 7.80 1.49 -6.10
N GLY A 144 9.01 1.14 -6.52
CA GLY A 144 9.27 0.55 -7.83
C GLY A 144 8.54 -0.77 -8.05
N VAL A 145 8.43 -1.60 -7.00
CA VAL A 145 7.65 -2.84 -7.03
C VAL A 145 6.15 -2.54 -7.21
N LEU A 146 5.62 -1.55 -6.49
CA LEU A 146 4.23 -1.10 -6.68
C LEU A 146 3.97 -0.50 -8.08
N GLU A 147 4.93 0.24 -8.62
CA GLU A 147 4.83 0.76 -9.98
C GLU A 147 4.75 -0.37 -11.00
N SER A 148 5.57 -1.40 -10.85
CA SER A 148 5.50 -2.63 -11.66
C SER A 148 4.15 -3.32 -11.50
N MET A 149 3.63 -3.40 -10.27
CA MET A 149 2.33 -4.01 -9.98
C MET A 149 1.18 -3.29 -10.69
N PHE A 150 1.17 -1.96 -10.73
CA PHE A 150 0.02 -1.20 -11.22
C PHE A 150 0.15 -0.67 -12.64
N PHE A 151 1.35 -0.62 -13.22
CA PHE A 151 1.60 0.04 -14.51
C PHE A 151 2.32 -0.83 -15.54
N ASP A 152 3.02 -1.90 -15.14
CA ASP A 152 3.62 -2.83 -16.11
C ASP A 152 2.51 -3.45 -16.99
N PRO A 153 2.61 -3.41 -18.33
CA PRO A 153 1.64 -4.03 -19.22
C PRO A 153 1.38 -5.52 -18.97
N VAL A 154 2.34 -6.25 -18.41
CA VAL A 154 2.20 -7.68 -18.07
C VAL A 154 1.33 -7.87 -16.82
N SER A 155 1.25 -6.87 -15.95
CA SER A 155 0.42 -6.97 -14.75
C SER A 155 -1.08 -6.88 -15.09
N PRO A 156 -1.92 -7.78 -14.57
CA PRO A 156 -3.37 -7.74 -14.78
C PRO A 156 -4.03 -6.49 -14.18
N PHE A 157 -3.36 -5.80 -13.24
CA PHE A 157 -3.87 -4.57 -12.66
C PHE A 157 -3.73 -3.37 -13.61
N SER A 158 -2.76 -3.38 -14.53
CA SER A 158 -2.42 -2.23 -15.38
C SER A 158 -3.58 -1.74 -16.23
N ALA A 159 -4.35 -2.66 -16.82
CA ALA A 159 -5.53 -2.30 -17.61
C ALA A 159 -6.59 -1.57 -16.78
N ARG A 160 -6.83 -2.02 -15.53
CA ARG A 160 -7.82 -1.39 -14.64
C ARG A 160 -7.30 -0.09 -14.06
N THR A 161 -6.02 -0.01 -13.68
CA THR A 161 -5.37 1.25 -13.27
C THR A 161 -5.49 2.30 -14.36
N ARG A 162 -5.24 1.94 -15.64
CA ARG A 162 -5.37 2.88 -16.75
C ARG A 162 -6.80 3.32 -16.99
N LYS A 163 -7.76 2.39 -16.86
CA LYS A 163 -9.18 2.67 -17.13
C LYS A 163 -9.86 3.47 -16.02
N TYR A 164 -9.50 3.23 -14.76
CA TYR A 164 -10.22 3.73 -13.59
C TYR A 164 -9.36 4.56 -12.62
N GLY A 165 -8.04 4.55 -12.76
CA GLY A 165 -7.10 5.19 -11.84
C GLY A 165 -6.86 6.68 -12.10
N LEU A 166 -7.23 7.18 -13.28
CA LEU A 166 -7.27 8.60 -13.60
C LEU A 166 -8.72 9.07 -13.44
N PHE A 167 -8.97 9.87 -12.40
CA PHE A 167 -10.16 10.73 -12.33
C PHE A 167 -9.93 11.98 -13.16
#